data_AF-A0A5P8WHC4-F1
#
_entry.id   AF-A0A5P8WHC4-F1
#
_cell.length_a   1.000
_cell.length_b   1.000
_cell.length_c   1.000
_cell.angle_alpha   90.00
_cell.angle_beta   90.00
_cell.angle_gamma   90.00
#
_symmetry.space_group_name_H-M   'P 1'
#
loop_
_entity.id
_entity.type
_entity.pdbx_description
1 polymer ?
#
loop_
_entity_poly.entity_id
_entity_poly.type
_entity_poly.pdbx_seq_one_letter_code
_entity_poly.pdbx_strand_id
1 'polypeptide(L)'
;MTQSVYTQQTASSFNYNTSTTVTEVPFKDEQALAQAELNNYIESQAEAVALTQDPLTSRDRRIIGEIIQVEPESVRTIWLESGITVWVRFVNGSCLPFDRDWFAKRVAEVKATLPETPLERNERLSDELEEACVKFNLWHPQIDWLSFSTKLYRNNQLVGYIGCNYQGWYSRPRTYGMNRFASSAEEAITFLGVRPAVAA
;
A
#
# COMPACT_ATOMS: atom_id res chain seq x y z
N MET A 1 19.81 65.43 7.93
CA MET A 1 19.74 63.99 7.63
C MET A 1 18.39 63.71 7.01
N THR A 2 18.42 63.21 5.78
CA THR A 2 17.32 63.04 4.82
C THR A 2 16.67 61.67 4.90
N GLN A 3 15.33 61.60 4.73
CA GLN A 3 14.54 60.63 3.94
C GLN A 3 13.04 60.84 4.31
N SER A 4 12.22 61.48 3.47
CA SER A 4 11.54 61.02 2.25
C SER A 4 10.33 60.11 2.52
N VAL A 5 9.12 60.70 2.47
CA VAL A 5 7.83 59.99 2.51
C VAL A 5 7.01 60.35 1.26
N TYR A 6 6.73 59.30 0.49
CA TYR A 6 5.68 59.03 -0.51
C TYR A 6 4.83 60.16 -1.10
N THR A 7 4.73 60.12 -2.44
CA THR A 7 3.48 60.43 -3.15
C THR A 7 3.22 59.37 -4.22
N GLN A 8 2.06 58.71 -4.12
CA GLN A 8 1.47 57.89 -5.19
C GLN A 8 0.95 58.82 -6.28
N GLN A 9 1.20 58.47 -7.54
CA GLN A 9 0.59 59.12 -8.69
C GLN A 9 -0.25 58.10 -9.47
N THR A 10 -1.55 58.39 -9.54
CA THR A 10 -2.59 57.61 -10.21
C THR A 10 -2.57 57.79 -11.73
N ALA A 11 -3.18 56.80 -12.40
CA ALA A 11 -3.10 56.48 -13.81
C ALA A 11 -3.55 57.58 -14.79
N SER A 12 -2.83 57.70 -15.91
CA SER A 12 -3.26 58.44 -17.09
C SER A 12 -3.77 57.46 -18.15
N SER A 13 -5.04 57.68 -18.51
CA SER A 13 -5.80 57.05 -19.59
C SER A 13 -5.09 57.07 -20.94
N PHE A 14 -5.16 55.96 -21.69
CA PHE A 14 -5.01 56.00 -23.15
C PHE A 14 -6.13 55.24 -23.84
N ASN A 15 -6.65 55.91 -24.86
CA ASN A 15 -7.93 55.70 -25.53
C ASN A 15 -7.97 54.45 -26.40
N TYR A 16 -9.12 53.77 -26.40
CA TYR A 16 -9.51 52.88 -27.48
C TYR A 16 -9.81 53.70 -28.74
N ASN A 17 -9.28 53.28 -29.89
CA ASN A 17 -10.05 53.02 -31.11
C ASN A 17 -9.12 52.86 -32.32
N THR A 18 -8.95 51.61 -32.78
CA THR A 18 -8.73 51.33 -34.21
C THR A 18 -9.22 49.92 -34.53
N SER A 19 -10.39 49.85 -35.14
CA SER A 19 -10.84 48.65 -35.87
C SER A 19 -9.85 48.35 -36.97
N THR A 20 -9.19 47.19 -36.89
CA THR A 20 -8.51 46.56 -38.03
C THR A 20 -9.15 45.19 -38.21
N THR A 21 -9.94 45.06 -39.26
CA THR A 21 -10.43 43.78 -39.77
C THR A 21 -9.24 42.99 -40.32
N VAL A 22 -8.89 41.90 -39.63
CA VAL A 22 -8.13 40.77 -40.19
C VAL A 22 -9.00 39.52 -39.98
N THR A 23 -9.38 38.92 -41.09
CA THR A 23 -10.04 37.62 -41.21
C THR A 23 -9.18 36.49 -40.63
N GLU A 24 -9.84 35.62 -39.86
CA GLU A 24 -9.56 34.18 -39.62
C GLU A 24 -8.17 33.73 -39.08
N VAL A 25 -8.14 33.29 -37.81
CA VAL A 25 -7.73 31.91 -37.41
C VAL A 25 -8.25 31.57 -35.99
N PRO A 26 -8.66 30.32 -35.69
CA PRO A 26 -9.44 29.94 -34.53
C PRO A 26 -8.53 29.61 -33.33
N PHE A 27 -7.80 30.60 -32.83
CA PHE A 27 -6.82 30.37 -31.75
C PHE A 27 -7.45 29.80 -30.45
N LYS A 28 -8.77 29.96 -30.28
CA LYS A 28 -9.51 29.51 -29.10
C LYS A 28 -9.89 28.03 -29.13
N ASP A 29 -10.13 27.45 -30.31
CA ASP A 29 -10.60 26.06 -30.45
C ASP A 29 -9.45 25.07 -30.32
N GLU A 30 -8.30 25.34 -30.95
CA GLU A 30 -7.12 24.48 -30.82
C GLU A 30 -6.56 24.49 -29.39
N GLN A 31 -6.62 25.62 -28.69
CA GLN A 31 -6.22 25.70 -27.29
C GLN A 31 -7.18 24.94 -26.37
N ALA A 32 -8.49 24.99 -26.64
CA ALA A 32 -9.49 24.23 -25.89
C ALA A 32 -9.36 22.72 -26.15
N LEU A 33 -9.09 22.32 -27.39
CA LEU A 33 -8.83 20.93 -27.77
C LEU A 33 -7.56 20.41 -27.10
N ALA A 34 -6.46 21.16 -27.18
CA ALA A 34 -5.19 20.81 -26.55
C ALA A 34 -5.31 20.74 -25.01
N GLN A 35 -6.11 21.60 -24.39
CA GLN A 35 -6.38 21.54 -22.95
C GLN A 35 -7.23 20.30 -22.59
N ALA A 36 -8.22 19.95 -23.41
CA ALA A 36 -9.01 18.74 -23.21
C ALA A 36 -8.16 17.47 -23.40
N GLU A 37 -7.29 17.43 -24.40
CA GLU A 37 -6.32 16.34 -24.63
C GLU A 37 -5.33 16.23 -23.48
N LEU A 38 -4.80 17.35 -22.98
CA LEU A 38 -3.91 17.37 -21.82
C LEU A 38 -4.64 16.89 -20.56
N ASN A 39 -5.89 17.30 -20.35
CA ASN A 39 -6.69 16.84 -19.20
C ASN A 39 -6.97 15.32 -19.30
N ASN A 40 -7.34 14.81 -20.48
CA ASN A 40 -7.51 13.37 -20.71
C ASN A 40 -6.19 12.60 -20.52
N TYR A 41 -5.06 13.16 -20.97
CA TYR A 41 -3.75 12.57 -20.76
C TYR A 41 -3.38 12.55 -19.27
N ILE A 42 -3.66 13.61 -18.52
CA ILE A 42 -3.42 13.67 -17.07
C ILE A 42 -4.34 12.70 -16.33
N GLU A 43 -5.61 12.61 -16.70
CA GLU A 43 -6.56 11.64 -16.12
C GLU A 43 -6.12 10.20 -16.41
N SER A 44 -5.76 9.89 -17.65
CA SER A 44 -5.24 8.56 -18.00
C SER A 44 -3.90 8.23 -17.32
N GLN A 45 -3.02 9.22 -17.14
CA GLN A 45 -1.78 9.04 -16.37
C GLN A 45 -2.07 8.87 -14.87
N ALA A 46 -3.04 9.60 -14.31
CA ALA A 46 -3.45 9.43 -12.92
C ALA A 46 -4.08 8.05 -12.68
N GLU A 47 -4.89 7.54 -13.61
CA GLU A 47 -5.38 6.16 -13.60
C GLU A 47 -4.24 5.14 -13.77
N ALA A 48 -3.27 5.41 -14.65
CA ALA A 48 -2.13 4.53 -14.89
C ALA A 48 -1.14 4.46 -13.71
N VAL A 49 -0.91 5.58 -13.01
CA VAL A 49 -0.05 5.64 -11.82
C VAL A 49 -0.74 4.99 -10.61
N ALA A 50 -2.06 5.13 -10.48
CA ALA A 50 -2.83 4.41 -9.47
C ALA A 50 -2.89 2.89 -9.75
N LEU A 51 -2.74 2.46 -11.01
CA LEU A 51 -2.75 1.04 -11.40
C LEU A 51 -1.49 0.26 -10.97
N THR A 52 -0.39 0.93 -10.61
CA THR A 52 0.86 0.24 -10.21
C THR A 52 0.90 -0.22 -8.75
N GLN A 53 0.04 0.30 -7.88
CA GLN A 53 -0.16 -0.23 -6.54
C GLN A 53 -1.62 -0.56 -6.36
N ASP A 54 -1.90 -1.86 -6.30
CA ASP A 54 -3.21 -2.34 -5.94
C ASP A 54 -3.61 -1.74 -4.59
N PRO A 55 -4.66 -0.91 -4.52
CA PRO A 55 -5.03 -0.22 -3.29
C PRO A 55 -5.62 -1.15 -2.23
N LEU A 56 -5.93 -2.40 -2.59
CA LEU A 56 -6.50 -3.40 -1.70
C LEU A 56 -5.56 -4.59 -1.58
N THR A 57 -5.31 -5.03 -0.35
CA THR A 57 -4.68 -6.33 -0.12
C THR A 57 -5.65 -7.47 -0.45
N SER A 58 -5.12 -8.69 -0.67
CA SER A 58 -5.95 -9.89 -0.80
C SER A 58 -6.90 -10.08 0.38
N ARG A 59 -6.45 -9.73 1.59
CA ARG A 59 -7.27 -9.79 2.80
C ARG A 59 -8.39 -8.76 2.80
N ASP A 60 -8.12 -7.53 2.33
CA ASP A 60 -9.16 -6.50 2.22
C ASP A 60 -10.27 -6.94 1.27
N ARG A 61 -9.91 -7.50 0.11
CA ARG A 61 -10.87 -8.08 -0.83
C ARG A 61 -11.71 -9.18 -0.21
N ARG A 62 -11.10 -10.07 0.58
CA ARG A 62 -11.83 -11.13 1.29
C ARG A 62 -12.81 -10.56 2.31
N ILE A 63 -12.39 -9.55 3.07
CA ILE A 63 -13.28 -8.86 4.02
C ILE A 63 -14.46 -8.24 3.28
N ILE A 64 -14.21 -7.49 2.20
CA ILE A 64 -15.27 -6.86 1.41
C ILE A 64 -16.18 -7.92 0.79
N GLY A 65 -15.59 -8.97 0.22
CA GLY A 65 -16.28 -10.11 -0.37
C GLY A 65 -17.23 -10.79 0.60
N GLU A 66 -16.79 -10.99 1.85
CA GLU A 66 -17.62 -11.55 2.93
C GLU A 66 -18.78 -10.61 3.30
N ILE A 67 -18.54 -9.29 3.40
CA ILE A 67 -19.56 -8.30 3.78
C ILE A 67 -20.70 -8.25 2.75
N ILE A 68 -20.35 -8.26 1.47
CA ILE A 68 -21.32 -8.06 0.37
C ILE A 68 -21.65 -9.35 -0.40
N GLN A 69 -21.14 -10.50 0.07
CA GLN A 69 -21.37 -11.85 -0.45
C GLN A 69 -20.99 -12.02 -1.93
N VAL A 70 -19.75 -11.67 -2.27
CA VAL A 70 -19.18 -11.79 -3.62
C VAL A 70 -17.79 -12.43 -3.59
N GLU A 71 -17.33 -12.90 -4.74
CA GLU A 71 -15.95 -13.36 -4.89
C GLU A 71 -14.97 -12.20 -4.62
N PRO A 72 -13.96 -12.38 -3.75
CA PRO A 72 -12.97 -11.35 -3.42
C PRO A 72 -12.33 -10.71 -4.66
N GLU A 73 -11.98 -11.54 -5.64
CA GLU A 73 -11.30 -11.16 -6.89
C GLU A 73 -12.19 -10.29 -7.80
N SER A 74 -13.50 -10.27 -7.57
CA SER A 74 -14.42 -9.39 -8.28
C SER A 74 -14.31 -7.92 -7.84
N VAL A 75 -13.73 -7.66 -6.66
CA VAL A 75 -13.59 -6.32 -6.07
C VAL A 75 -12.32 -5.65 -6.61
N ARG A 76 -12.50 -4.51 -7.27
CA ARG A 76 -11.40 -3.74 -7.84
C ARG A 76 -10.84 -2.71 -6.87
N THR A 77 -11.71 -1.91 -6.25
CA THR A 77 -11.31 -0.82 -5.35
C THR A 77 -12.50 -0.35 -4.50
N ILE A 78 -12.22 0.45 -3.48
CA ILE A 78 -13.22 1.14 -2.66
C ILE A 78 -12.84 2.61 -2.49
N TRP A 79 -13.83 3.49 -2.33
CA TRP A 79 -13.60 4.88 -1.93
C TRP A 79 -14.73 5.42 -1.08
N LEU A 80 -14.44 6.50 -0.35
CA LEU A 80 -15.43 7.25 0.40
C LEU A 80 -15.84 8.47 -0.42
N GLU A 81 -17.14 8.65 -0.61
CA GLU A 81 -17.72 9.85 -1.20
C GLU A 81 -18.40 10.69 -0.10
N SER A 82 -18.01 11.97 -0.05
CA SER A 82 -18.55 12.96 0.89
C SER A 82 -18.51 12.56 2.37
N GLY A 83 -17.70 11.55 2.73
CA GLY A 83 -17.56 11.04 4.10
C GLY A 83 -18.77 10.25 4.63
N ILE A 84 -19.77 9.96 3.78
CA ILE A 84 -21.05 9.32 4.17
C ILE A 84 -21.24 7.99 3.43
N THR A 85 -20.87 7.92 2.16
CA THR A 85 -21.09 6.74 1.32
C THR A 85 -19.77 6.05 1.02
N VAL A 86 -19.70 4.75 1.31
CA VAL A 86 -18.65 3.87 0.83
C VAL A 86 -19.08 3.30 -0.51
N TRP A 87 -18.27 3.50 -1.54
CA TRP A 87 -18.47 2.90 -2.84
C TRP A 87 -17.51 1.73 -3.04
N VAL A 88 -18.04 0.62 -3.53
CA VAL A 88 -17.25 -0.55 -3.94
C VAL A 88 -17.37 -0.69 -5.45
N ARG A 89 -16.24 -0.63 -6.18
CA ARG A 89 -16.19 -0.85 -7.63
C ARG A 89 -15.70 -2.26 -7.93
N PHE A 90 -16.41 -2.90 -8.84
CA PHE A 90 -16.12 -4.25 -9.30
C PHE A 90 -15.26 -4.23 -10.58
N VAL A 91 -14.62 -5.35 -10.87
CA VAL A 91 -13.83 -5.55 -12.10
C VAL A 91 -14.70 -5.40 -13.36
N ASN A 92 -15.98 -5.77 -13.29
CA ASN A 92 -16.95 -5.59 -14.38
C ASN A 92 -17.40 -4.13 -14.59
N GLY A 93 -16.88 -3.18 -13.80
CA GLY A 93 -17.19 -1.75 -13.89
C GLY A 93 -18.41 -1.29 -13.10
N SER A 94 -19.20 -2.21 -12.52
CA SER A 94 -20.32 -1.84 -11.65
C SER A 94 -19.84 -1.27 -10.32
N CYS A 95 -20.70 -0.47 -9.67
CA CYS A 95 -20.42 0.15 -8.38
C CYS A 95 -21.61 -0.05 -7.44
N LEU A 96 -21.35 -0.39 -6.17
CA LEU A 96 -22.38 -0.49 -5.14
C LEU A 96 -22.12 0.52 -4.01
N PRO A 97 -23.12 1.34 -3.63
CA PRO A 97 -23.03 2.26 -2.50
C PRO A 97 -23.45 1.60 -1.18
N PHE A 98 -22.78 1.96 -0.11
CA PHE A 98 -23.09 1.54 1.25
C PHE A 98 -23.01 2.73 2.22
N ASP A 99 -23.83 2.69 3.27
CA ASP A 99 -23.67 3.61 4.41
C ASP A 99 -22.34 3.36 5.12
N ARG A 100 -21.60 4.44 5.43
CA ARG A 100 -20.27 4.35 6.04
C ARG A 100 -20.29 3.65 7.39
N ASP A 101 -21.21 4.00 8.28
CA ASP A 101 -21.21 3.47 9.65
C ASP A 101 -21.63 2.01 9.66
N TRP A 102 -22.60 1.65 8.82
CA TRP A 102 -22.96 0.26 8.54
C TRP A 102 -21.77 -0.54 8.01
N PHE A 103 -21.05 -0.02 7.01
CA PHE A 103 -19.93 -0.72 6.39
C PHE A 103 -18.77 -0.90 7.39
N ALA A 104 -18.45 0.15 8.16
CA ALA A 104 -17.41 0.10 9.20
C ALA A 104 -17.73 -0.94 10.28
N LYS A 105 -19.00 -1.02 10.72
CA LYS A 105 -19.45 -2.04 11.65
C LYS A 105 -19.25 -3.45 11.10
N ARG A 106 -19.64 -3.68 9.84
CA ARG A 106 -19.46 -4.98 9.17
C ARG A 106 -17.99 -5.36 9.00
N VAL A 107 -17.13 -4.40 8.65
CA VAL A 107 -15.68 -4.62 8.61
C VAL A 107 -15.16 -5.07 9.97
N ALA A 108 -15.58 -4.45 11.07
CA ALA A 108 -15.16 -4.86 12.41
C ALA A 108 -15.66 -6.27 12.76
N GLU A 109 -16.92 -6.59 12.46
CA GLU A 109 -17.50 -7.92 12.68
C GLU A 109 -16.74 -9.01 11.90
N VAL A 110 -16.50 -8.79 10.61
CA VAL A 110 -15.77 -9.75 9.75
C VAL A 110 -14.30 -9.86 10.16
N LYS A 111 -13.63 -8.75 10.50
CA LYS A 111 -12.23 -8.81 10.98
C LYS A 111 -12.08 -9.63 12.26
N ALA A 112 -13.10 -9.64 13.12
CA ALA A 112 -13.08 -10.41 14.36
C ALA A 112 -13.27 -11.93 14.13
N THR A 113 -13.94 -12.33 13.06
CA THR A 113 -14.32 -13.74 12.83
C THR A 113 -13.57 -14.39 11.68
N LEU A 114 -13.09 -13.62 10.69
CA LEU A 114 -12.48 -14.14 9.47
C LEU A 114 -11.10 -14.77 9.78
N PRO A 115 -10.98 -16.11 9.69
CA PRO A 115 -9.71 -16.76 9.92
C PRO A 115 -8.70 -16.37 8.83
N GLU A 116 -7.46 -16.20 9.26
CA GLU A 116 -6.31 -16.10 8.37
C GLU A 116 -6.19 -17.39 7.54
N THR A 117 -5.98 -17.26 6.23
CA THR A 117 -5.69 -18.44 5.40
C THR A 117 -4.29 -18.94 5.69
N PRO A 118 -3.98 -20.22 5.37
CA PRO A 118 -2.60 -20.71 5.47
C PRO A 118 -1.61 -19.87 4.65
N LEU A 119 -2.03 -19.34 3.50
CA LEU A 119 -1.21 -18.46 2.66
C LEU A 119 -0.95 -17.12 3.36
N GLU A 120 -1.99 -16.41 3.81
CA GLU A 120 -1.85 -15.13 4.52
C GLU A 120 -0.97 -15.26 5.76
N ARG A 121 -1.18 -16.35 6.52
CA ARG A 121 -0.37 -16.67 7.69
C ARG A 121 1.09 -16.80 7.32
N ASN A 122 1.35 -17.58 6.29
CA ASN A 122 2.70 -17.86 5.83
C ASN A 122 3.39 -16.60 5.29
N GLU A 123 2.68 -15.76 4.52
CA GLU A 123 3.18 -14.46 4.05
C GLU A 123 3.56 -13.57 5.23
N ARG A 124 2.66 -13.39 6.20
CA ARG A 124 2.92 -12.60 7.41
C ARG A 124 4.12 -13.12 8.20
N LEU A 125 4.24 -14.44 8.35
CA LEU A 125 5.38 -15.05 9.04
C LEU A 125 6.68 -14.90 8.23
N SER A 126 6.60 -14.86 6.90
CA SER A 126 7.75 -14.61 6.02
C SER A 126 8.25 -13.18 6.23
N ASP A 127 7.35 -12.21 6.22
CA ASP A 127 7.68 -10.79 6.47
C ASP A 127 8.33 -10.62 7.86
N GLU A 128 7.73 -11.23 8.89
CA GLU A 128 8.29 -11.20 10.26
C GLU A 128 9.71 -11.82 10.31
N LEU A 129 9.93 -12.92 9.57
CA LEU A 129 11.24 -13.56 9.49
C LEU A 129 12.26 -12.68 8.75
N GLU A 130 11.86 -12.05 7.66
CA GLU A 130 12.71 -11.17 6.86
C GLU A 130 13.16 -9.95 7.66
N GLU A 131 12.24 -9.28 8.36
CA GLU A 131 12.55 -8.16 9.26
C GLU A 131 13.55 -8.58 10.34
N ALA A 132 13.32 -9.75 10.96
CA ALA A 132 14.22 -10.29 11.96
C ALA A 132 15.60 -10.62 11.34
N CYS A 133 15.63 -11.23 10.15
CA CYS A 133 16.90 -11.54 9.48
C CYS A 133 17.71 -10.27 9.17
N VAL A 134 17.07 -9.20 8.72
CA VAL A 134 17.72 -7.89 8.52
C VAL A 134 18.32 -7.37 9.83
N LYS A 135 17.54 -7.37 10.92
CA LYS A 135 18.00 -6.90 12.24
C LYS A 135 19.19 -7.69 12.79
N PHE A 136 19.21 -8.99 12.56
CA PHE A 136 20.28 -9.87 13.02
C PHE A 136 21.39 -10.08 11.96
N ASN A 137 21.36 -9.39 10.82
CA ASN A 137 22.28 -9.61 9.70
C ASN A 137 22.44 -11.11 9.36
N LEU A 138 21.29 -11.75 9.14
CA LEU A 138 21.14 -13.14 8.75
C LEU A 138 20.50 -13.22 7.36
N TRP A 139 20.69 -14.36 6.71
CA TRP A 139 20.02 -14.69 5.46
C TRP A 139 19.42 -16.09 5.57
N HIS A 140 18.29 -16.32 4.91
CA HIS A 140 17.66 -17.63 4.81
C HIS A 140 17.45 -18.02 3.34
N PRO A 141 17.65 -19.29 2.95
CA PRO A 141 17.28 -19.78 1.64
C PRO A 141 15.76 -19.91 1.53
N GLN A 142 15.29 -20.70 0.56
CA GLN A 142 13.88 -21.00 0.37
C GLN A 142 13.23 -21.55 1.65
N ILE A 143 12.07 -21.01 1.99
CA ILE A 143 11.21 -21.48 3.08
C ILE A 143 10.42 -22.70 2.56
N ASP A 144 10.41 -23.77 3.36
CA ASP A 144 9.43 -24.85 3.15
C ASP A 144 8.07 -24.37 3.65
N TRP A 145 7.20 -24.00 2.71
CA TRP A 145 5.87 -23.46 3.00
C TRP A 145 4.90 -24.44 3.66
N LEU A 146 5.13 -25.76 3.54
CA LEU A 146 4.27 -26.77 4.18
C LEU A 146 4.53 -26.83 5.68
N SER A 147 5.80 -26.72 6.09
CA SER A 147 6.21 -26.78 7.50
C SER A 147 6.56 -25.42 8.10
N PHE A 148 6.50 -24.36 7.31
CA PHE A 148 7.04 -23.03 7.56
C PHE A 148 8.40 -23.12 8.27
N SER A 149 9.41 -23.67 7.59
CA SER A 149 10.74 -23.84 8.17
C SER A 149 11.87 -23.55 7.20
N THR A 150 12.98 -23.02 7.71
CA THR A 150 14.17 -22.70 6.90
C THR A 150 15.45 -22.73 7.74
N LYS A 151 16.59 -22.61 7.06
CA LYS A 151 17.92 -22.52 7.65
C LYS A 151 18.31 -21.04 7.75
N LEU A 152 19.01 -20.69 8.82
CA LEU A 152 19.57 -19.35 8.99
C LEU A 152 21.09 -19.39 8.81
N TYR A 153 21.60 -18.43 8.05
CA TYR A 153 23.02 -18.29 7.76
C TYR A 153 23.52 -16.89 8.10
N ARG A 154 24.78 -16.83 8.54
CA ARG A 154 25.54 -15.59 8.69
C ARG A 154 26.90 -15.80 8.06
N ASN A 155 27.32 -14.94 7.11
CA ASN A 155 28.59 -15.07 6.41
C ASN A 155 28.82 -16.49 5.84
N ASN A 156 27.82 -17.07 5.18
CA ASN A 156 27.80 -18.46 4.69
C ASN A 156 27.93 -19.57 5.76
N GLN A 157 27.96 -19.25 7.04
CA GLN A 157 27.97 -20.24 8.13
C GLN A 157 26.55 -20.51 8.61
N LEU A 158 26.20 -21.79 8.75
CA LEU A 158 24.91 -22.21 9.30
C LEU A 158 24.85 -21.81 10.78
N VAL A 159 23.87 -20.99 11.12
CA VAL A 159 23.59 -20.55 12.49
C VAL A 159 22.60 -21.50 13.16
N GLY A 160 21.62 -21.99 12.40
CA GLY A 160 20.62 -22.92 12.90
C GLY A 160 19.42 -23.02 11.98
N TYR A 161 18.31 -23.47 12.54
CA TYR A 161 17.05 -23.60 11.83
C TYR A 161 15.99 -22.84 12.60
N ILE A 162 15.05 -22.28 11.87
CA ILE A 162 13.89 -21.56 12.39
C ILE A 162 12.65 -22.06 11.68
N GLY A 163 11.51 -21.99 12.36
CA GLY A 163 10.21 -22.21 11.75
C GLY A 163 9.09 -21.78 12.67
N CYS A 164 7.85 -21.98 12.21
CA CYS A 164 6.66 -21.65 13.00
C CYS A 164 5.60 -22.75 12.83
N ASN A 165 5.00 -23.18 13.93
CA ASN A 165 3.93 -24.18 13.92
C ASN A 165 2.76 -23.74 14.82
N TYR A 166 1.88 -24.65 15.21
CA TYR A 166 0.72 -24.34 16.08
C TYR A 166 1.11 -23.90 17.50
N GLN A 167 2.34 -24.21 17.96
CA GLN A 167 2.87 -23.79 19.26
C GLN A 167 3.59 -22.44 19.20
N GLY A 168 3.74 -21.87 18.00
CA GLY A 168 4.42 -20.60 17.76
C GLY A 168 5.73 -20.76 16.99
N TRP A 169 6.56 -19.72 17.08
CA TRP A 169 7.90 -19.72 16.51
C TRP A 169 8.77 -20.74 17.24
N TYR A 170 9.71 -21.36 16.53
CA TYR A 170 10.70 -22.21 17.15
C TYR A 170 12.05 -22.10 16.47
N SER A 171 13.11 -22.37 17.23
CA SER A 171 14.44 -22.53 16.70
C SER A 171 15.12 -23.79 17.20
N ARG A 172 16.05 -24.30 16.40
CA ARG A 172 16.91 -25.43 16.74
C ARG A 172 18.33 -25.17 16.22
N PRO A 173 19.38 -25.33 17.05
CA PRO A 173 20.77 -25.18 16.59
C PRO A 173 21.22 -26.27 15.60
N ARG A 174 20.56 -27.44 15.63
CA ARG A 174 20.91 -28.62 14.81
C ARG A 174 19.64 -29.22 14.21
N THR A 175 19.77 -29.94 13.08
CA THR A 175 18.66 -30.59 12.38
C THR A 175 17.79 -31.46 13.27
N TYR A 176 18.41 -32.23 14.16
CA TYR A 176 17.74 -33.16 15.08
C TYR A 176 17.75 -32.67 16.53
N GLY A 177 17.85 -31.36 16.74
CA GLY A 177 17.79 -30.74 18.07
C GLY A 177 16.36 -30.58 18.57
N MET A 178 16.20 -30.40 19.89
CA MET A 178 14.93 -29.99 20.48
C MET A 178 14.54 -28.58 20.03
N ASN A 179 13.26 -28.40 19.73
CA ASN A 179 12.70 -27.09 19.40
C ASN A 179 12.62 -26.22 20.66
N ARG A 180 13.13 -24.99 20.55
CA ARG A 180 12.94 -23.94 21.55
C ARG A 180 11.85 -23.00 21.03
N PHE A 181 10.71 -22.99 21.70
CA PHE A 181 9.54 -22.20 21.29
C PHE A 181 9.63 -20.77 21.79
N ALA A 182 9.21 -19.85 20.93
CA ALA A 182 9.26 -18.41 21.12
C ALA A 182 7.93 -17.77 20.67
N SER A 183 7.69 -16.56 21.15
CA SER A 183 6.54 -15.75 20.77
C SER A 183 6.71 -15.02 19.44
N SER A 184 7.96 -14.81 19.00
CA SER A 184 8.32 -14.08 17.78
C SER A 184 9.53 -14.67 17.06
N ALA A 185 9.73 -14.30 15.80
CA ALA A 185 10.91 -14.67 15.01
C ALA A 185 12.22 -14.17 15.66
N GLU A 186 12.23 -12.94 16.17
CA GLU A 186 13.41 -12.34 16.82
C GLU A 186 13.85 -13.11 18.08
N GLU A 187 12.89 -13.49 18.91
CA GLU A 187 13.16 -14.27 20.12
C GLU A 187 13.67 -15.67 19.75
N ALA A 188 13.08 -16.30 18.72
CA ALA A 188 13.55 -17.58 18.20
C ALA A 188 15.00 -17.50 17.69
N ILE A 189 15.37 -16.42 16.97
CA ILE A 189 16.74 -16.17 16.53
C ILE A 189 17.69 -15.97 17.72
N THR A 190 17.24 -15.26 18.75
CA THR A 190 18.04 -15.03 19.97
C THR A 190 18.38 -16.34 20.68
N PHE A 191 17.48 -17.33 20.67
CA PHE A 191 17.75 -18.67 21.22
C PHE A 191 18.84 -19.47 20.49
N LEU A 192 19.22 -19.06 19.26
CA LEU A 192 20.38 -19.58 18.55
C LEU A 192 21.70 -18.95 19.02
N GLY A 193 21.67 -18.05 20.01
CA GLY A 193 22.84 -17.36 20.55
C GLY A 193 23.29 -16.17 19.70
N VAL A 194 22.42 -15.69 18.80
CA VAL A 194 22.70 -14.62 17.87
C VAL A 194 22.37 -13.28 18.53
N ARG A 195 23.28 -12.31 18.42
CA ARG A 195 23.04 -10.92 18.84
C ARG A 195 22.66 -10.04 17.64
N PRO A 196 21.84 -9.00 17.85
CA PRO A 196 21.53 -8.01 16.82
C PRO A 196 22.81 -7.41 16.24
N ALA A 197 22.78 -7.03 14.97
CA ALA A 197 23.87 -6.25 14.40
C ALA A 197 23.88 -4.87 15.09
N VAL A 198 24.98 -4.53 15.75
CA VAL A 198 25.16 -3.17 16.29
C VAL A 198 25.40 -2.27 15.09
N ALA A 199 24.57 -1.25 14.90
CA ALA A 199 24.83 -0.20 13.91
C ALA A 199 26.20 0.42 14.23
N ALA A 200 27.14 0.30 13.28
CA ALA A 200 28.46 0.91 13.34
C ALA A 200 28.39 2.39 12.93
#